data_AF-A0A928TIW4-F1
#
_entry.id   AF-A0A928TIW4-F1
#
_cell.length_a   1.000
_cell.length_b   1.000
_cell.length_c   1.000
_cell.angle_alpha   90.00
_cell.angle_beta   90.00
_cell.angle_gamma   90.00
#
_symmetry.space_group_name_H-M   'P 1'
#
loop_
_entity.id
_entity.type
_entity.pdbx_description
1 polymer ?
#
loop_
_entity_poly.entity_id
_entity_poly.type
_entity_poly.pdbx_seq_one_letter_code
_entity_poly.pdbx_strand_id
1 'polypeptide(L)' 'MGSYRIGWIMAVWLIVLIFVDFSIAQWVDHDQLRFSLLTIGTLAEAIPIAYYFMHISRVWQGEVH' A
#
# COMPACT_ATOMS: atom_id res chain seq x y z
N MET A 1 -7.15 -21.21 -1.31
CA MET A 1 -7.68 -20.37 -0.20
C MET A 1 -6.69 -19.32 0.34
N GLY A 2 -5.37 -19.43 0.11
CA GLY A 2 -4.38 -18.46 0.63
C GLY A 2 -4.37 -17.08 -0.07
N SER A 3 -4.53 -17.03 -1.41
CA SER A 3 -4.42 -15.76 -2.16
C SER A 3 -5.50 -14.74 -1.79
N TYR A 4 -6.73 -15.20 -1.52
CA TYR A 4 -7.85 -14.34 -1.14
C TYR A 4 -7.63 -13.66 0.22
N ARG A 5 -7.02 -14.36 1.19
CA ARG A 5 -6.66 -13.78 2.50
C ARG A 5 -5.58 -12.72 2.37
N ILE A 6 -4.55 -12.96 1.56
CA ILE A 6 -3.46 -12.00 1.32
C ILE A 6 -4.00 -10.73 0.67
N GLY A 7 -4.91 -10.87 -0.30
CA GLY A 7 -5.58 -9.71 -0.91
C GLY A 7 -6.40 -8.89 0.07
N TRP A 8 -7.14 -9.55 0.97
CA TRP A 8 -7.92 -8.86 1.98
C TRP A 8 -7.04 -8.10 2.99
N ILE A 9 -5.93 -8.72 3.43
CA ILE A 9 -4.96 -8.07 4.33
C ILE A 9 -4.35 -6.83 3.66
N MET A 10 -3.94 -6.95 2.39
CA MET A 10 -3.41 -5.81 1.63
C MET A 10 -4.44 -4.70 1.46
N ALA A 11 -5.70 -5.04 1.19
CA ALA A 11 -6.77 -4.04 1.07
C ALA A 11 -6.97 -3.27 2.39
N VAL A 12 -7.03 -3.96 3.53
CA VAL A 12 -7.16 -3.31 4.85
C VAL A 12 -5.95 -2.43 5.16
N TRP A 13 -4.74 -2.93 4.88
CA TRP A 13 -3.52 -2.17 5.08
C TRP A 13 -3.51 -0.87 4.29
N LEU A 14 -3.88 -0.91 3.00
CA LEU A 14 -3.95 0.26 2.14
C LEU A 14 -5.02 1.25 2.61
N ILE A 15 -6.18 0.77 3.05
CA ILE A 15 -7.22 1.65 3.60
C ILE A 15 -6.68 2.44 4.80
N VAL A 16 -5.95 1.79 5.70
CA VAL A 16 -5.36 2.47 6.86
C VAL A 16 -4.37 3.55 6.44
N LEU A 17 -3.48 3.25 5.48
CA LEU A 17 -2.51 4.23 4.99
C LEU A 17 -3.17 5.44 4.31
N ILE A 18 -4.23 5.21 3.52
CA ILE A 18 -5.01 6.30 2.90
C ILE A 18 -5.59 7.25 3.96
N PHE A 19 -6.12 6.72 5.07
CA PHE A 19 -6.63 7.55 6.16
C PHE A 19 -5.53 8.36 6.85
N VAL A 20 -4.34 7.77 7.00
CA VAL A 20 -3.17 8.46 7.56
C VAL A 20 -2.74 9.60 6.62
N ASP A 21 -2.60 9.35 5.32
CA ASP A 21 -2.22 10.35 4.33
C ASP A 21 -3.25 11.48 4.23
N PHE A 22 -4.54 11.15 4.26
CA PHE A 22 -5.61 12.15 4.35
C PHE A 22 -5.45 13.03 5.59
N SER A 23 -5.15 12.43 6.74
CA SER A 23 -4.94 13.18 7.98
C SER A 23 -3.71 14.08 7.89
N ILE A 24 -2.61 13.60 7.31
CA ILE A 24 -1.41 14.41 7.09
C ILE A 24 -1.71 15.59 6.15
N ALA A 25 -2.47 15.35 5.08
CA ALA A 25 -2.84 16.38 4.12
C ALA A 25 -3.71 17.50 4.73
N GLN A 26 -4.62 17.13 5.64
CA GLN A 26 -5.56 18.06 6.28
C GLN A 26 -4.99 18.80 7.48
N TRP A 27 -4.14 18.14 8.29
CA TRP A 27 -3.76 18.64 9.62
C TRP A 27 -2.31 19.12 9.72
N VAL A 28 -1.48 18.91 8.70
CA VAL A 28 -0.08 19.40 8.68
C VAL A 28 0.01 20.68 7.87
N ASP A 29 0.19 21.80 8.56
CA ASP A 29 0.31 23.13 7.94
C ASP A 29 1.70 23.40 7.34
N HIS A 30 2.73 22.70 7.80
CA HIS A 30 4.10 22.92 7.32
C HIS A 30 4.35 22.20 6.00
N ASP A 31 4.48 22.96 4.91
CA ASP A 31 4.55 22.42 3.53
C ASP A 31 5.64 21.37 3.31
N GLN A 32 6.88 21.64 3.74
CA GLN A 32 7.99 20.68 3.61
C GLN A 32 7.77 19.41 4.42
N LEU A 33 7.21 19.52 5.63
CA LEU A 33 6.91 18.37 6.48
C LEU A 33 5.80 17.53 5.84
N ARG A 34 4.72 18.16 5.40
CA ARG A 34 3.60 17.52 4.71
C ARG A 34 4.07 16.78 3.45
N PHE A 35 4.86 17.43 2.61
CA PHE A 35 5.41 16.80 1.41
C PHE A 35 6.27 15.57 1.74
N SER A 36 7.15 15.68 2.73
CA SER A 36 8.03 14.59 3.14
C SER A 36 7.23 13.41 3.68
N LEU A 37 6.24 13.68 4.53
CA LEU A 37 5.37 12.65 5.11
C LEU A 37 4.51 11.95 4.06
N LEU A 38 3.89 12.69 3.14
CA LEU A 38 3.10 12.11 2.04
C LEU A 38 3.97 11.31 1.06
N THR A 39 5.22 11.75 0.84
CA THR A 39 6.19 10.99 0.02
C THR A 39 6.52 9.66 0.68
N ILE A 40 6.75 9.65 2.00
CA ILE A 40 6.98 8.42 2.78
C ILE A 40 5.74 7.52 2.75
N GLY A 41 4.54 8.08 2.93
CA GLY A 41 3.26 7.36 2.82
C GLY A 41 3.11 6.68 1.46
N THR A 42 3.31 7.43 0.39
CA THR A 42 3.27 6.92 -0.99
C THR A 42 4.26 5.77 -1.21
N LEU A 43 5.48 5.87 -0.67
CA LEU A 43 6.46 4.77 -0.77
C LEU A 43 6.04 3.55 0.05
N ALA A 44 5.47 3.76 1.24
CA ALA A 44 4.96 2.69 2.09
C ALA A 44 3.76 1.95 1.47
N GLU A 45 3.00 2.59 0.58
CA GLU A 45 1.95 1.96 -0.23
C GLU A 45 2.50 1.29 -1.48
N ALA A 46 3.41 1.95 -2.20
CA ALA A 46 3.92 1.49 -3.49
C ALA A 46 4.67 0.15 -3.39
N ILE A 47 5.47 -0.05 -2.34
CA ILE A 47 6.23 -1.29 -2.12
C ILE A 47 5.32 -2.53 -1.98
N PRO A 48 4.34 -2.55 -1.05
CA PRO A 48 3.44 -3.69 -0.92
C PRO A 48 2.52 -3.89 -2.12
N ILE A 49 2.08 -2.81 -2.80
CA ILE A 49 1.31 -2.91 -4.05
C ILE A 49 2.13 -3.61 -5.12
N ALA A 50 3.36 -3.13 -5.38
CA ALA A 50 4.25 -3.72 -6.36
C ALA A 50 4.54 -5.19 -6.03
N TYR A 51 4.85 -5.49 -4.77
CA TYR A 51 5.06 -6.86 -4.29
C TYR A 51 3.84 -7.75 -4.53
N TYR A 52 2.64 -7.27 -4.17
CA TYR A 52 1.39 -8.01 -4.34
C TYR A 52 1.10 -8.32 -5.80
N PHE A 53 1.24 -7.35 -6.70
CA PHE A 53 1.02 -7.56 -8.14
C PHE A 53 2.09 -8.47 -8.78
N MET A 54 3.36 -8.35 -8.37
CA MET A 54 4.43 -9.25 -8.83
C MET A 54 4.24 -10.69 -8.34
N HIS A 55 3.66 -10.90 -7.16
CA HIS A 55 3.41 -12.25 -6.63
C HIS A 55 2.10 -12.83 -7.15
N ILE A 56 1.08 -12.01 -7.43
CA ILE A 56 -0.15 -12.48 -8.08
C ILE A 56 0.10 -12.99 -9.48
N SER A 57 0.92 -12.31 -10.29
CA SER A 57 1.22 -12.77 -11.64
C SER A 57 1.88 -14.16 -11.63
N ARG A 58 2.82 -14.41 -10.70
CA ARG A 58 3.44 -15.73 -10.50
C ARG A 58 2.45 -16.82 -10.07
N VAL A 59 1.56 -16.51 -9.13
CA VAL A 59 0.52 -17.44 -8.67
C VAL A 59 -0.51 -17.73 -9.75
N TRP A 60 -0.82 -16.73 -10.60
CA TRP A 60 -1.79 -16.85 -11.69
C TRP A 60 -1.21 -17.51 -12.95
N GLN A 61 0.11 -17.38 -13.19
CA GLN A 61 0.83 -18.05 -14.29
C GLN A 61 1.13 -19.54 -14.04
N GLY A 62 0.72 -20.11 -12.91
CA GLY A 62 0.84 -21.55 -12.67
C GLY A 62 2.29 -22.03 -12.42
N GLU A 63 3.22 -21.14 -12.05
CA GLU A 63 4.58 -21.51 -11.62
C GLU A 63 4.61 -22.12 -10.19
N VAL A 64 3.52 -22.79 -9.80
CA VAL A 64 3.42 -23.59 -8.58
C VAL A 64 3.12 -25.02 -9.03
N HIS A 65 4.14 -25.65 -9.60
CA HIS A 65 4.23 -27.10 -9.76
C HIS A 65 5.17 -27.66 -8.71
#